data_AF-A0A948V246-F1
#
_entry.id   AF-A0A948V246-F1
#
_cell.length_a   1.000
_cell.length_b   1.000
_cell.length_c   1.000
_cell.angle_alpha   90.00
_cell.angle_beta   90.00
_cell.angle_gamma   90.00
#
_symmetry.space_group_name_H-M   'P 1'
#
loop_
_entity.id
_entity.type
_entity.pdbx_description
1 polymer ?
#
loop_
_entity_poly.entity_id
_entity_poly.type
_entity_poly.pdbx_seq_one_letter_code
_entity_poly.pdbx_strand_id
1 'polypeptide(L)'
;MYSFKTPPFGGWPLTGWMLFALGSMTAAVVTQTPDAVEAARLVVRLTARTSLVLFVLAFTASSLARLLPSSPTLWLLRNRRYLGVGFAGSHLIHALALVTLASLDPALFLALTNPAAYVTGGLAYLLIILMTLTSFDRAAAVIGPKVWMCLHTVGAWYIWISFALNFGKRFAMNTAYWPAMIVIALALVIRLVAAWRKPKRAPTGGTPRTARLPARPARSPWASVPLPFPNRTGPWRKRKRIPHSEPVERKSST
;
A
#
# COMPACT_ATOMS: atom_id res chain seq x y z
N MET A 1 -0.06 -32.04 10.09
CA MET A 1 0.18 -31.03 9.03
C MET A 1 -1.01 -30.09 9.03
N TYR A 2 -1.00 -29.02 9.83
CA TYR A 2 -2.12 -28.07 9.90
C TYR A 2 -2.03 -27.15 8.69
N SER A 3 -2.89 -27.37 7.69
CA SER A 3 -3.14 -26.41 6.62
C SER A 3 -3.78 -25.18 7.25
N PHE A 4 -2.99 -24.14 7.50
CA PHE A 4 -3.50 -22.82 7.87
C PHE A 4 -4.30 -22.30 6.68
N LYS A 5 -5.61 -22.60 6.64
CA LYS A 5 -6.55 -21.96 5.72
C LYS A 5 -6.45 -20.46 5.99
N THR A 6 -5.87 -19.71 5.06
CA THR A 6 -6.02 -18.26 5.05
C THR A 6 -7.52 -17.95 5.04
N PRO A 7 -8.02 -17.08 5.93
CA PRO A 7 -9.43 -16.70 5.90
C PRO A 7 -9.78 -16.21 4.49
N PRO A 8 -10.99 -16.51 3.96
CA PRO A 8 -11.36 -16.21 2.57
C PRO A 8 -11.27 -14.71 2.24
N PHE A 9 -11.31 -13.85 3.27
CA PHE A 9 -11.19 -12.40 3.19
C PHE A 9 -9.79 -11.91 3.58
N GLY A 10 -8.73 -12.64 3.23
CA GLY A 10 -7.37 -12.18 3.44
C GLY A 10 -6.40 -12.85 2.47
N GLY A 11 -5.25 -12.23 2.23
CA GLY A 11 -4.25 -12.81 1.34
C GLY A 11 -4.58 -12.67 -0.14
N TRP A 12 -4.03 -13.60 -0.93
CA TRP A 12 -4.34 -13.73 -2.36
C TRP A 12 -5.81 -14.05 -2.67
N PRO A 13 -6.55 -14.86 -1.88
CA PRO A 13 -7.99 -15.05 -2.10
C PRO A 13 -8.79 -13.75 -2.16
N LEU A 14 -8.45 -12.76 -1.32
CA LEU A 14 -9.06 -11.42 -1.39
C LEU A 14 -8.84 -10.76 -2.75
N THR A 15 -7.63 -10.88 -3.31
CA THR A 15 -7.32 -10.37 -4.65
C THR A 15 -8.14 -11.08 -5.72
N GLY A 16 -8.26 -12.40 -5.63
CA GLY A 16 -9.10 -13.19 -6.52
C GLY A 16 -10.55 -12.71 -6.52
N TRP A 17 -11.14 -12.50 -5.34
CA TRP A 17 -12.51 -11.98 -5.22
C TRP A 17 -12.67 -10.58 -5.77
N MET A 18 -11.70 -9.68 -5.55
CA MET A 18 -11.72 -8.34 -6.13
C MET A 18 -11.69 -8.39 -7.67
N LEU A 19 -10.79 -9.20 -8.24
CA LEU A 19 -10.68 -9.35 -9.70
C LEU A 19 -11.92 -10.00 -10.30
N PHE A 20 -12.48 -11.00 -9.64
CA PHE A 20 -13.73 -11.62 -10.04
C PHE A 20 -14.87 -10.60 -10.05
N ALA A 21 -15.07 -9.84 -8.96
CA ALA A 21 -16.11 -8.82 -8.88
C ALA A 21 -15.93 -7.72 -9.94
N LEU A 22 -14.69 -7.28 -10.20
CA LEU A 22 -14.38 -6.30 -11.24
C LEU A 22 -14.66 -6.86 -12.65
N GLY A 23 -14.32 -8.13 -12.90
CA GLY A 23 -14.62 -8.83 -14.14
C GLY A 23 -16.12 -8.99 -14.37
N SER A 24 -16.86 -9.43 -13.35
CA SER A 24 -18.32 -9.55 -13.40
C SER A 24 -19.00 -8.21 -13.62
N MET A 25 -18.57 -7.14 -12.93
CA MET A 25 -19.08 -5.77 -13.15
C MET A 25 -18.83 -5.33 -14.60
N THR A 26 -17.63 -5.57 -15.13
CA THR A 26 -17.28 -5.18 -16.50
C THR A 26 -18.11 -5.96 -17.52
N ALA A 27 -18.22 -7.28 -17.34
CA ALA A 27 -19.05 -8.13 -18.20
C ALA A 27 -20.52 -7.68 -18.18
N ALA A 28 -21.08 -7.41 -17.00
CA ALA A 28 -22.45 -6.94 -16.86
C ALA A 28 -22.69 -5.59 -17.55
N VAL A 29 -21.74 -4.65 -17.51
CA VAL A 29 -21.86 -3.37 -18.22
C VAL A 29 -21.85 -3.59 -19.73
N VAL A 30 -20.93 -4.41 -20.23
CA VAL A 30 -20.79 -4.70 -21.66
C VAL A 30 -22.02 -5.44 -22.21
N THR A 31 -22.61 -6.36 -21.46
CA THR A 31 -23.79 -7.12 -21.93
C THR A 31 -25.10 -6.32 -21.85
N GLN A 32 -25.21 -5.39 -20.89
CA GLN A 32 -26.44 -4.61 -20.68
C GLN A 32 -26.44 -3.26 -21.43
N THR A 33 -25.31 -2.85 -22.00
CA THR A 33 -25.20 -1.59 -22.74
C THR A 33 -24.98 -1.90 -24.22
N PRO A 34 -26.02 -1.78 -25.08
CA PRO A 34 -25.91 -2.14 -26.49
C PRO A 34 -24.89 -1.32 -27.27
N ASP A 35 -24.74 -0.04 -26.92
CA ASP A 35 -23.76 0.85 -27.54
C ASP A 35 -22.36 0.62 -26.95
N ALA A 36 -21.42 0.20 -27.78
CA ALA A 36 -20.08 -0.17 -27.36
C ALA A 36 -19.25 1.04 -26.85
N VAL A 37 -19.48 2.23 -27.41
CA VAL A 37 -18.82 3.47 -26.97
C VAL A 37 -19.28 3.84 -25.56
N GLU A 38 -20.58 3.83 -25.31
CA GLU A 38 -21.14 4.13 -24.00
C GLU A 38 -20.79 3.05 -22.97
N ALA A 39 -20.76 1.78 -23.37
CA ALA A 39 -20.26 0.69 -22.53
C ALA A 39 -18.81 0.95 -22.07
N ALA A 40 -17.92 1.29 -23.01
CA ALA A 40 -16.53 1.62 -22.69
C ALA A 40 -16.44 2.82 -21.73
N ARG A 41 -17.23 3.87 -21.96
CA ARG A 41 -17.28 5.05 -21.07
C ARG A 41 -17.80 4.72 -19.67
N LEU A 42 -18.80 3.85 -19.56
CA LEU A 42 -19.32 3.35 -18.29
C LEU A 42 -18.24 2.56 -17.54
N VAL A 43 -17.54 1.64 -18.21
CA VAL A 43 -16.43 0.87 -17.62
C VAL A 43 -15.33 1.81 -17.15
N VAL A 44 -14.90 2.80 -17.96
CA VAL A 44 -13.92 3.83 -17.57
C VAL A 44 -14.35 4.54 -16.28
N ARG A 45 -15.61 4.99 -16.21
CA ARG A 45 -16.16 5.69 -15.04
C ARG A 45 -16.23 4.82 -13.78
N LEU A 46 -16.64 3.57 -13.91
CA LEU A 46 -16.76 2.64 -12.78
C LEU A 46 -15.39 2.21 -12.27
N THR A 47 -14.50 1.81 -13.17
CA THR A 47 -13.12 1.39 -12.83
C THR A 47 -12.30 2.52 -12.24
N ALA A 48 -12.48 3.78 -12.68
CA ALA A 48 -11.84 4.93 -12.04
C ALA A 48 -12.21 5.06 -10.55
N ARG A 49 -13.50 4.86 -10.22
CA ARG A 49 -14.00 4.93 -8.84
C ARG A 49 -13.55 3.74 -8.00
N THR A 50 -13.68 2.52 -8.51
CA THR A 50 -13.24 1.32 -7.78
C THR A 50 -11.73 1.33 -7.57
N SER A 51 -10.96 1.76 -8.57
CA SER A 51 -9.52 1.97 -8.46
C SER A 51 -9.17 2.98 -7.38
N LEU A 52 -9.86 4.12 -7.34
CA LEU A 52 -9.65 5.13 -6.30
C LEU A 52 -9.88 4.54 -4.91
N VAL A 53 -10.97 3.79 -4.71
CA VAL A 53 -11.29 3.15 -3.42
C VAL A 53 -10.19 2.18 -3.02
N LEU A 54 -9.81 1.24 -3.90
CA LEU A 54 -8.77 0.26 -3.62
C LEU A 54 -7.41 0.91 -3.34
N PHE A 55 -7.05 1.92 -4.14
CA PHE A 55 -5.85 2.71 -3.94
C PHE A 55 -5.85 3.42 -2.59
N VAL A 56 -6.91 4.14 -2.24
CA VAL A 56 -6.98 4.89 -0.98
C VAL A 56 -6.93 3.97 0.23
N LEU A 57 -7.57 2.79 0.16
CA LEU A 57 -7.46 1.77 1.20
C LEU A 57 -6.00 1.31 1.37
N ALA A 58 -5.30 0.96 0.28
CA ALA A 58 -3.90 0.56 0.33
C ALA A 58 -2.94 1.71 0.74
N PHE A 59 -3.26 2.94 0.33
CA PHE A 59 -2.51 4.15 0.62
C PHE A 59 -2.64 4.52 2.10
N THR A 60 -3.84 4.50 2.66
CA THR A 60 -4.07 4.93 4.05
C THR A 60 -3.83 3.84 5.08
N ALA A 61 -3.70 2.57 4.68
CA ALA A 61 -3.56 1.40 5.55
C ALA A 61 -2.59 1.59 6.74
N SER A 62 -1.34 1.99 6.47
CA SER A 62 -0.33 2.18 7.54
C SER A 62 -0.62 3.38 8.43
N SER A 63 -1.22 4.43 7.88
CA SER A 63 -1.55 5.64 8.64
C SER A 63 -2.75 5.39 9.55
N LEU A 64 -3.79 4.72 9.06
CA LEU A 64 -4.96 4.33 9.84
C LEU A 64 -4.58 3.40 11.00
N ALA A 65 -3.76 2.38 10.74
CA ALA A 65 -3.29 1.46 11.79
C ALA A 65 -2.46 2.16 12.88
N ARG A 66 -1.76 3.25 12.55
CA ARG A 66 -1.00 4.05 13.52
C ARG A 66 -1.89 5.02 14.31
N LEU A 67 -2.89 5.63 13.66
CA LEU A 67 -3.74 6.65 14.28
C LEU A 67 -4.86 6.03 15.13
N LEU A 68 -5.45 4.93 14.66
CA LEU A 68 -6.62 4.27 15.22
C LEU A 68 -6.44 2.74 15.17
N PRO A 69 -5.55 2.16 16.00
CA PRO A 69 -5.31 0.73 16.00
C PRO A 69 -6.56 -0.03 16.44
N SER A 70 -7.15 -0.80 15.52
CA SER A 70 -8.35 -1.61 15.73
C SER A 70 -8.32 -2.83 14.81
N SER A 71 -9.18 -3.83 15.04
CA SER A 71 -9.21 -5.04 14.20
C SER A 71 -9.35 -4.71 12.69
N PRO A 72 -10.22 -3.77 12.26
CA PRO A 72 -10.30 -3.37 10.86
C PRO A 72 -9.03 -2.70 10.31
N THR A 73 -8.42 -1.75 11.04
CA THR A 73 -7.23 -1.04 10.55
C THR A 73 -6.00 -1.93 10.49
N LEU A 74 -5.88 -2.88 11.42
CA LEU A 74 -4.84 -3.90 11.39
C LEU A 74 -5.08 -4.96 10.29
N TRP A 75 -6.33 -5.34 10.03
CA TRP A 75 -6.67 -6.17 8.87
C TRP A 75 -6.31 -5.47 7.56
N LEU A 76 -6.63 -4.18 7.45
CA LEU A 76 -6.31 -3.35 6.29
C LEU A 76 -4.79 -3.28 6.08
N LEU A 77 -4.01 -3.08 7.14
CA LEU A 77 -2.55 -3.07 7.08
C LEU A 77 -1.97 -4.42 6.62
N ARG A 78 -2.48 -5.54 7.15
CA ARG A 78 -2.06 -6.89 6.75
C ARG A 78 -2.39 -7.20 5.29
N ASN A 79 -3.48 -6.63 4.77
CA ASN A 79 -3.94 -6.86 3.41
C ASN A 79 -3.56 -5.76 2.40
N ARG A 80 -2.77 -4.76 2.83
CA ARG A 80 -2.35 -3.62 1.99
C ARG A 80 -1.79 -4.03 0.63
N ARG A 81 -0.95 -5.06 0.60
CA ARG A 81 -0.35 -5.61 -0.63
C ARG A 81 -1.42 -6.09 -1.61
N TYR A 82 -2.36 -6.90 -1.12
CA TYR A 82 -3.42 -7.51 -1.92
C TYR A 82 -4.39 -6.46 -2.46
N LEU A 83 -4.74 -5.46 -1.64
CA LEU A 83 -5.52 -4.31 -2.08
C LEU A 83 -4.81 -3.49 -3.18
N GLY A 84 -3.49 -3.30 -3.05
CA GLY A 84 -2.68 -2.66 -4.09
C GLY A 84 -2.68 -3.42 -5.42
N VAL A 85 -2.62 -4.75 -5.37
CA VAL A 85 -2.73 -5.60 -6.58
C VAL A 85 -4.15 -5.58 -7.15
N GLY A 86 -5.18 -5.57 -6.31
CA GLY A 86 -6.57 -5.38 -6.74
C GLY A 86 -6.78 -4.04 -7.45
N PHE A 87 -6.19 -2.96 -6.91
CA PHE A 87 -6.14 -1.66 -7.57
C PHE A 87 -5.50 -1.75 -8.96
N ALA A 88 -4.34 -2.42 -9.08
CA ALA A 88 -3.68 -2.60 -10.36
C ALA A 88 -4.55 -3.36 -11.36
N GLY A 89 -5.27 -4.40 -10.93
CA GLY A 89 -6.24 -5.11 -11.76
C GLY A 89 -7.39 -4.23 -12.23
N SER A 90 -7.97 -3.40 -11.36
CA SER A 90 -8.99 -2.42 -11.74
C SER A 90 -8.45 -1.39 -12.74
N HIS A 91 -7.21 -0.90 -12.54
CA HIS A 91 -6.58 0.03 -13.47
C HIS A 91 -6.21 -0.59 -14.81
N LEU A 92 -5.90 -1.89 -14.85
CA LEU A 92 -5.72 -2.60 -16.11
C LEU A 92 -7.03 -2.62 -16.91
N ILE A 93 -8.15 -2.98 -16.27
CA ILE A 93 -9.47 -2.91 -16.93
C ILE A 93 -9.78 -1.47 -17.38
N HIS A 94 -9.45 -0.48 -16.55
CA HIS A 94 -9.57 0.94 -16.93
C HIS A 94 -8.76 1.26 -18.19
N ALA A 95 -7.51 0.80 -18.27
CA ALA A 95 -6.63 1.03 -19.41
C ALA A 95 -7.20 0.40 -20.69
N LEU A 96 -7.65 -0.86 -20.58
CA LEU A 96 -8.27 -1.57 -21.70
C LEU A 96 -9.52 -0.84 -22.19
N ALA A 97 -10.37 -0.35 -21.28
CA ALA A 97 -11.54 0.44 -21.66
C ALA A 97 -11.19 1.78 -22.33
N LEU A 98 -10.10 2.44 -21.92
CA LEU A 98 -9.58 3.63 -22.61
C LEU A 98 -9.08 3.29 -24.01
N VAL A 99 -8.35 2.19 -24.18
CA VAL A 99 -7.88 1.71 -25.50
C VAL A 99 -9.08 1.35 -26.39
N THR A 100 -10.08 0.66 -25.85
CA THR A 100 -11.33 0.36 -26.57
C THR A 100 -12.04 1.64 -27.00
N LEU A 101 -12.20 2.62 -26.11
CA LEU A 101 -12.82 3.91 -26.46
C LEU A 101 -12.03 4.65 -27.55
N ALA A 102 -10.70 4.70 -27.44
CA ALA A 102 -9.84 5.32 -28.44
C ALA A 102 -9.91 4.63 -29.81
N SER A 103 -10.22 3.32 -29.82
CA SER A 103 -10.35 2.53 -31.06
C SER A 103 -11.74 2.66 -31.68
N LEU A 104 -12.80 2.72 -30.87
CA LEU A 104 -14.18 2.82 -31.33
C LEU A 104 -14.56 4.25 -31.76
N ASP A 105 -14.08 5.27 -31.03
CA ASP A 105 -14.35 6.67 -31.31
C ASP A 105 -13.12 7.54 -31.00
N PRO A 106 -12.17 7.63 -31.95
CA PRO A 106 -10.96 8.43 -31.77
C PRO A 106 -11.24 9.92 -31.56
N ALA A 107 -12.27 10.47 -32.22
CA ALA A 107 -12.61 11.88 -32.13
C ALA A 107 -13.12 12.24 -30.72
N LEU A 108 -14.03 11.44 -30.18
CA LEU A 108 -14.51 11.60 -28.80
C LEU A 108 -13.37 11.40 -27.80
N PHE A 109 -12.51 10.40 -28.00
CA PHE A 109 -11.37 10.17 -27.12
C PHE A 109 -10.43 11.38 -27.08
N LEU A 110 -10.10 11.96 -28.24
CA LEU A 110 -9.28 13.18 -28.32
C LEU A 110 -9.96 14.39 -27.67
N ALA A 111 -11.29 14.52 -27.79
CA ALA A 111 -12.05 15.59 -27.13
C ALA A 111 -12.09 15.45 -25.60
N LEU A 112 -12.00 14.22 -25.07
CA LEU A 112 -12.04 13.92 -23.64
C LEU A 112 -10.65 13.85 -22.98
N THR A 113 -9.58 13.91 -23.77
CA THR A 113 -8.18 13.77 -23.32
C THR A 113 -7.35 14.98 -23.74
N ASN A 114 -6.12 15.07 -23.23
CA ASN A 114 -5.17 16.09 -23.67
C ASN A 114 -3.73 15.54 -23.61
N PRO A 115 -2.76 16.17 -24.31
CA PRO A 115 -1.37 15.70 -24.34
C PRO A 115 -0.75 15.47 -22.95
N ALA A 116 -1.02 16.39 -22.02
CA ALA A 116 -0.53 16.26 -20.64
C ALA A 116 -1.10 15.01 -19.93
N ALA A 117 -2.34 14.62 -20.21
CA ALA A 117 -2.96 13.42 -19.66
C ALA A 117 -2.30 12.13 -20.17
N TYR A 118 -1.78 12.10 -21.40
CA TYR A 118 -1.03 10.94 -21.91
C TYR A 118 0.28 10.74 -21.17
N VAL A 119 1.06 11.81 -21.00
CA VAL A 119 2.36 11.73 -20.34
C VAL A 119 2.18 11.37 -18.86
N THR A 120 1.27 12.08 -18.18
CA THR A 120 1.02 11.85 -16.75
C THR A 120 0.33 10.51 -16.48
N GLY A 121 -0.68 10.16 -17.27
CA GLY A 121 -1.36 8.87 -17.19
C GLY A 121 -0.44 7.71 -17.54
N GLY A 122 0.36 7.83 -18.61
CA GLY A 122 1.32 6.82 -19.02
C GLY A 122 2.38 6.54 -17.95
N LEU A 123 2.93 7.59 -17.32
CA LEU A 123 3.85 7.43 -16.20
C LEU A 123 3.17 6.79 -14.97
N ALA A 124 1.91 7.12 -14.69
CA ALA A 124 1.15 6.45 -13.63
C ALA A 124 1.05 4.93 -13.92
N TYR A 125 0.73 4.56 -15.15
CA TYR A 125 0.65 3.15 -15.55
C TYR A 125 1.99 2.43 -15.44
N LEU A 126 3.09 3.05 -15.86
CA LEU A 126 4.43 2.50 -15.68
C LEU A 126 4.72 2.21 -14.19
N LEU A 127 4.44 3.18 -13.32
CA LEU A 127 4.61 3.02 -11.87
C LEU A 127 3.71 1.93 -11.29
N ILE A 128 2.45 1.83 -11.73
CA ILE A 128 1.52 0.77 -11.32
C ILE A 128 2.09 -0.61 -11.70
N ILE A 129 2.58 -0.77 -12.94
CA ILE A 129 3.17 -2.03 -13.39
C ILE A 129 4.38 -2.38 -12.53
N LEU A 130 5.33 -1.46 -12.35
CA LEU A 130 6.52 -1.69 -11.54
C LEU A 130 6.20 -2.03 -10.08
N MET A 131 5.27 -1.31 -9.46
CA MET A 131 4.82 -1.57 -8.09
C MET A 131 4.10 -2.92 -7.98
N THR A 132 3.34 -3.33 -9.00
CA THR A 132 2.62 -4.61 -9.02
C THR A 132 3.59 -5.77 -9.18
N LEU A 133 4.53 -5.69 -10.12
CA LEU A 133 5.58 -6.70 -10.32
C LEU A 133 6.42 -6.87 -9.05
N THR A 134 6.78 -5.76 -8.40
CA THR A 134 7.54 -5.77 -7.13
C THR A 134 6.67 -6.02 -5.90
N SER A 135 5.39 -6.34 -6.09
CA SER A 135 4.52 -6.87 -5.03
C SER A 135 4.63 -8.39 -4.90
N PHE A 136 5.51 -9.07 -5.65
CA PHE A 136 5.82 -10.49 -5.44
C PHE A 136 7.15 -10.64 -4.70
N ASP A 137 7.23 -11.59 -3.76
CA ASP A 137 8.38 -11.67 -2.83
C ASP A 137 9.71 -11.89 -3.54
N ARG A 138 9.71 -12.69 -4.63
CA ARG A 138 10.88 -12.91 -5.48
C ARG A 138 11.34 -11.63 -6.17
N ALA A 139 10.42 -10.89 -6.79
CA ALA A 139 10.74 -9.64 -7.48
C ALA A 139 11.16 -8.52 -6.51
N ALA A 140 10.51 -8.44 -5.34
CA ALA A 140 10.88 -7.51 -4.28
C ALA A 140 12.31 -7.77 -3.75
N ALA A 141 12.71 -9.04 -3.67
CA ALA A 141 14.06 -9.43 -3.25
C ALA A 141 15.14 -8.97 -4.26
N VAL A 142 14.85 -8.98 -5.57
CA VAL A 142 15.80 -8.57 -6.63
C VAL A 142 16.21 -7.11 -6.49
N ILE A 143 15.26 -6.20 -6.27
CA ILE A 143 15.56 -4.76 -6.18
C ILE A 143 16.02 -4.32 -4.77
N GLY A 144 15.84 -5.18 -3.77
CA GLY A 144 16.20 -4.92 -2.39
C GLY A 144 15.28 -3.92 -1.67
N PRO A 145 15.35 -3.88 -0.32
CA PRO A 145 14.36 -3.18 0.50
C PRO A 145 14.37 -1.65 0.35
N LYS A 146 15.53 -1.05 0.06
CA LYS A 146 15.66 0.42 -0.09
C LYS A 146 14.98 0.91 -1.36
N VAL A 147 15.29 0.28 -2.50
CA VAL A 147 14.70 0.62 -3.80
C VAL A 147 13.22 0.31 -3.78
N TRP A 148 12.83 -0.85 -3.22
CA TRP A 148 11.42 -1.22 -3.05
C TRP A 148 10.64 -0.16 -2.28
N MET A 149 11.18 0.30 -1.14
CA MET A 149 10.52 1.33 -0.33
C MET A 149 10.42 2.66 -1.09
N CYS A 150 11.47 3.06 -1.79
CA CYS A 150 11.48 4.29 -2.59
C CYS A 150 10.42 4.22 -3.70
N LEU A 151 10.45 3.15 -4.51
CA LEU A 151 9.50 2.89 -5.59
C LEU A 151 8.04 2.95 -5.09
N HIS A 152 7.74 2.20 -4.03
CA HIS A 152 6.37 2.14 -3.49
C HIS A 152 5.94 3.44 -2.80
N THR A 153 6.88 4.25 -2.30
CA THR A 153 6.56 5.54 -1.67
C THR A 153 6.34 6.62 -2.71
N VAL A 154 7.31 6.81 -3.62
CA VAL A 154 7.25 7.81 -4.69
C VAL A 154 6.10 7.49 -5.64
N GLY A 155 5.98 6.22 -6.06
CA GLY A 155 4.91 5.77 -6.94
C GLY A 155 3.52 5.97 -6.32
N ALA A 156 3.35 5.67 -5.03
CA ALA A 156 2.09 5.93 -4.35
C ALA A 156 1.73 7.41 -4.28
N TRP A 157 2.70 8.30 -4.01
CA TRP A 157 2.44 9.75 -4.01
C TRP A 157 2.13 10.27 -5.41
N TYR A 158 2.84 9.80 -6.43
CA TYR A 158 2.58 10.15 -7.83
C TYR A 158 1.15 9.76 -8.25
N ILE A 159 0.73 8.54 -7.92
CA ILE A 159 -0.62 8.04 -8.22
C ILE A 159 -1.68 8.84 -7.46
N TRP A 160 -1.43 9.20 -6.19
CA TRP A 160 -2.34 10.07 -5.44
C TRP A 160 -2.51 11.44 -6.10
N ILE A 161 -1.40 12.09 -6.52
CA ILE A 161 -1.45 13.36 -7.25
C ILE A 161 -2.22 13.20 -8.56
N SER A 162 -1.97 12.12 -9.30
CA SER A 162 -2.66 11.81 -10.55
C SER A 162 -4.18 11.69 -10.36
N PHE A 163 -4.61 11.00 -9.31
CA PHE A 163 -6.03 10.94 -8.94
C PHE A 163 -6.59 12.32 -8.57
N ALA A 164 -5.88 13.09 -7.75
CA ALA A 164 -6.30 14.42 -7.33
C ALA A 164 -6.48 15.37 -8.52
N LEU A 165 -5.57 15.36 -9.49
CA LEU A 165 -5.66 16.18 -10.71
C LEU A 165 -6.80 15.70 -11.62
N ASN A 166 -6.94 14.39 -11.83
CA ASN A 166 -7.93 13.84 -12.75
C ASN A 166 -9.37 13.98 -12.24
N PHE A 167 -9.60 13.80 -10.94
CA PHE A 167 -10.91 14.07 -10.32
C PHE A 167 -11.12 15.56 -10.07
N GLY A 168 -10.08 16.31 -9.71
CA GLY A 168 -10.15 17.74 -9.40
C GLY A 168 -10.53 18.60 -10.61
N LYS A 169 -10.05 18.28 -11.81
CA LYS A 169 -10.49 18.95 -13.05
C LYS A 169 -12.01 18.86 -13.26
N ARG A 170 -12.63 17.78 -12.80
CA ARG A 170 -14.07 17.50 -12.97
C ARG A 170 -14.91 17.99 -11.79
N PHE A 171 -14.28 18.20 -10.63
CA PHE A 171 -14.91 18.70 -9.40
C PHE A 171 -15.62 20.04 -9.60
N ALA A 172 -15.01 20.96 -10.35
CA ALA A 172 -15.58 22.28 -10.64
C ALA A 172 -16.75 22.23 -11.63
N MET A 173 -16.90 21.14 -12.39
CA MET A 173 -17.87 21.03 -13.48
C MET A 173 -19.08 20.16 -13.12
N ASN A 174 -18.95 19.22 -12.18
CA ASN A 174 -20.02 18.27 -11.87
C ASN A 174 -19.94 17.76 -10.41
N THR A 175 -21.04 17.92 -9.67
CA THR A 175 -21.16 17.53 -8.26
C THR A 175 -20.99 16.02 -8.03
N ALA A 176 -21.20 15.18 -9.04
CA ALA A 176 -20.99 13.73 -8.98
C ALA A 176 -19.53 13.33 -8.65
N TYR A 177 -18.56 14.24 -8.77
CA TYR A 177 -17.15 14.02 -8.44
C TYR A 177 -16.80 14.42 -7.00
N TRP A 178 -17.71 15.06 -6.27
CA TRP A 178 -17.48 15.50 -4.89
C TRP A 178 -17.12 14.35 -3.94
N PRO A 179 -17.83 13.20 -3.94
CA PRO A 179 -17.49 12.10 -3.03
C PRO A 179 -16.04 11.62 -3.23
N ALA A 180 -15.59 11.53 -4.49
CA ALA A 180 -14.23 11.12 -4.80
C ALA A 180 -13.20 12.14 -4.30
N MET A 181 -13.46 13.44 -4.47
CA MET A 181 -12.56 14.49 -4.00
C MET A 181 -12.46 14.54 -2.46
N ILE A 182 -13.57 14.35 -1.76
CA ILE A 182 -13.59 14.25 -0.29
C ILE A 182 -12.72 13.07 0.16
N VAL A 183 -12.85 11.90 -0.49
CA VAL A 183 -12.05 10.72 -0.18
C VAL A 183 -10.56 10.95 -0.45
N ILE A 184 -10.20 11.61 -1.56
CA ILE A 184 -8.80 11.95 -1.91
C ILE A 184 -8.19 12.91 -0.87
N ALA A 185 -8.93 13.95 -0.50
CA ALA A 185 -8.50 14.93 0.50
C ALA A 185 -8.36 14.30 1.89
N LEU A 186 -9.32 13.47 2.29
CA LEU A 186 -9.26 12.75 3.57
C LEU A 186 -8.05 11.81 3.63
N ALA A 187 -7.74 11.13 2.52
CA ALA A 187 -6.56 10.27 2.43
C ALA A 187 -5.25 11.06 2.66
N LEU A 188 -5.15 12.28 2.12
CA LEU A 188 -4.03 13.18 2.38
C LEU A 188 -3.94 13.57 3.85
N VAL A 189 -5.05 14.05 4.42
CA VAL A 189 -5.11 14.47 5.83
C VAL A 189 -4.67 13.32 6.76
N ILE A 190 -5.21 12.12 6.57
CA ILE A 190 -4.83 10.92 7.33
C ILE A 190 -3.32 10.68 7.25
N ARG A 191 -2.72 10.81 6.06
CA ARG A 191 -1.28 10.60 5.87
C ARG A 191 -0.42 11.67 6.54
N LEU A 192 -0.79 12.94 6.42
CA LEU A 192 -0.06 14.06 7.04
C LEU A 192 -0.14 13.99 8.57
N VAL A 193 -1.33 13.77 9.12
CA VAL A 193 -1.54 13.63 10.58
C VAL A 193 -0.74 12.44 11.13
N ALA A 194 -0.72 11.30 10.42
CA ALA A 194 0.08 10.14 10.83
C ALA A 194 1.60 10.37 10.74
N ALA A 195 2.05 11.22 9.82
CA ALA A 195 3.47 11.59 9.70
C ALA A 195 3.91 12.55 10.82
N TRP A 196 3.01 13.42 11.28
CA TRP A 196 3.29 14.37 12.36
C TRP A 196 3.29 13.74 13.76
N ARG A 197 2.51 12.67 13.98
CA ARG A 197 2.53 11.95 15.26
C ARG A 197 3.82 11.12 15.39
N LYS A 198 4.78 11.60 16.19
CA LYS A 198 6.00 10.85 16.54
C LYS A 198 5.62 9.47 17.10
N PRO A 199 6.32 8.38 16.71
CA PRO A 199 6.13 7.08 17.36
C PRO A 199 6.35 7.25 18.86
N LYS A 200 5.41 6.81 19.69
CA LYS A 200 5.66 6.70 21.15
C LYS A 200 6.90 5.81 21.30
N ARG A 201 8.03 6.39 21.70
CA ARG A 201 9.23 5.61 22.05
C ARG A 201 8.78 4.65 23.14
N ALA A 202 8.93 3.34 22.91
CA ALA A 202 8.84 2.38 24.00
C ALA A 202 9.83 2.83 25.08
N PRO A 203 9.49 2.74 26.39
CA PRO A 203 10.41 3.10 27.45
C PRO A 203 11.69 2.25 27.34
N THR A 204 12.73 2.83 26.75
CA THR A 204 14.08 2.27 26.78
C THR A 204 14.71 2.68 28.10
N GLY A 205 14.89 1.71 29.00
CA GLY A 205 15.82 1.84 30.12
C GLY A 205 15.18 2.15 31.47
N GLY A 206 14.44 1.20 32.03
CA GLY A 206 14.43 1.00 33.47
C GLY A 206 15.44 -0.09 33.80
N THR A 207 16.46 0.25 34.58
CA THR A 207 17.47 -0.64 35.17
C THR A 207 16.93 -2.03 35.56
N PRO A 208 17.67 -3.13 35.34
CA PRO A 208 17.27 -4.45 35.83
C PRO A 208 17.40 -4.46 37.36
N ARG A 209 16.34 -4.04 38.07
CA ARG A 209 16.20 -4.34 39.49
C ARG A 209 15.95 -5.84 39.56
N THR A 210 16.90 -6.56 40.13
CA THR A 210 16.84 -8.00 40.45
C THR A 210 15.62 -8.29 41.32
N ALA A 211 14.46 -8.43 40.68
CA ALA A 211 13.25 -8.92 41.29
C ALA A 211 13.27 -10.45 41.18
N ARG A 212 13.53 -11.07 42.31
CA ARG A 212 13.42 -12.51 42.59
C ARG A 212 12.15 -13.04 41.90
N LEU A 213 12.30 -13.99 40.96
CA LEU A 213 11.20 -14.60 40.21
C LEU A 213 10.25 -15.35 41.16
N PRO A 214 8.95 -15.03 41.23
CA PRO A 214 7.97 -15.98 41.73
C PRO A 214 7.74 -17.09 40.69
N ALA A 215 7.50 -18.31 41.18
CA ALA A 215 7.36 -19.52 40.38
C ALA A 215 6.35 -19.38 39.22
N ARG A 216 6.69 -19.95 38.06
CA ARG A 216 5.85 -19.96 36.84
C ARG A 216 4.50 -20.66 37.11
N PRO A 217 3.35 -20.03 36.85
CA PRO A 217 2.12 -20.76 36.60
C PRO A 217 2.11 -21.35 35.18
N ALA A 218 1.31 -22.41 35.02
CA ALA A 218 1.23 -23.27 33.85
C ALA A 218 1.01 -22.53 32.52
N ARG A 219 1.58 -23.11 31.45
CA ARG A 219 1.60 -22.60 30.07
C ARG A 219 0.18 -22.30 29.56
N SER A 220 -0.04 -21.08 29.07
CA SER A 220 -1.25 -20.76 28.29
C SER A 220 -1.15 -21.33 26.87
N PRO A 221 -2.25 -21.75 26.22
CA PRO A 221 -2.23 -22.39 24.90
C PRO A 221 -1.85 -21.47 23.72
N TRP A 222 -1.60 -20.18 23.97
CA TRP A 222 -1.57 -19.14 22.94
C TRP A 222 -0.16 -18.62 22.61
N ALA A 223 0.89 -19.28 23.10
CA ALA A 223 2.28 -18.81 22.97
C ALA A 223 3.01 -19.23 21.68
N SER A 224 2.30 -19.69 20.63
CA SER A 224 2.92 -20.18 19.39
C SER A 224 2.26 -19.63 18.14
N VAL A 225 2.28 -18.30 18.00
CA VAL A 225 2.08 -17.63 16.70
C VAL A 225 3.43 -17.11 16.21
N PRO A 226 4.04 -17.68 15.15
CA PRO A 226 5.23 -17.13 14.54
C PRO A 226 4.89 -15.79 13.84
N LEU A 227 5.65 -14.73 14.14
CA LEU A 227 5.61 -13.49 13.35
C LEU A 227 6.11 -13.78 11.92
N PRO A 228 5.49 -13.21 10.87
CA PRO A 228 5.82 -13.52 9.47
C PRO A 228 7.07 -12.78 8.96
N PHE A 229 8.10 -12.63 9.80
CA PHE A 229 9.41 -12.11 9.37
C PHE A 229 10.50 -13.04 9.88
N PRO A 230 11.41 -13.54 9.01
CA PRO A 230 12.59 -14.22 9.49
C PRO A 230 13.41 -13.25 10.33
N ASN A 231 13.71 -13.73 11.53
CA ASN A 231 14.61 -13.15 12.51
C ASN A 231 15.86 -12.57 11.81
N ARG A 232 16.13 -11.28 12.01
CA ARG A 232 17.40 -10.66 11.60
C ARG A 232 18.52 -11.20 12.49
N THR A 233 19.10 -12.32 12.10
CA THR A 233 20.39 -12.79 12.61
C THR A 233 21.34 -12.95 11.44
N GLY A 234 22.04 -11.86 11.12
CA GLY A 234 23.14 -11.80 10.15
C GLY A 234 24.13 -10.70 10.57
N PRO A 235 25.45 -10.87 10.33
CA PRO A 235 26.49 -10.42 11.23
C PRO A 235 26.90 -8.97 10.95
N TRP A 236 26.31 -8.02 11.68
CA TRP A 236 26.79 -6.64 11.71
C TRP A 236 27.01 -6.17 13.13
N ARG A 237 28.08 -6.71 13.73
CA ARG A 237 28.71 -6.15 14.92
C ARG A 237 30.21 -6.02 14.67
N LYS A 238 30.61 -5.03 13.86
CA LYS A 238 32.02 -4.58 13.88
C LYS A 238 32.25 -3.89 15.23
N ARG A 239 32.66 -4.66 16.25
CA ARG A 239 33.37 -4.14 17.42
C ARG A 239 34.64 -3.46 16.89
N LYS A 240 34.77 -2.15 17.06
CA LYS A 240 36.11 -1.54 17.11
C LYS A 240 36.77 -2.06 18.39
N ARG A 241 37.87 -2.80 18.25
CA ARG A 241 38.75 -3.18 19.37
C ARG A 241 39.78 -2.06 19.54
N ILE A 242 39.88 -1.65 20.79
CA ILE A 242 40.69 -0.66 21.52
C ILE A 242 42.20 -0.70 21.18
N PRO A 243 42.97 0.34 21.55
CA PRO A 243 44.10 0.08 22.44
C PRO A 243 43.94 0.79 23.79
N HIS A 244 44.12 0.00 24.85
CA HIS A 244 44.26 0.45 26.23
C HIS A 244 45.50 1.36 26.33
N SER A 245 45.33 2.56 26.91
CA SER A 245 46.44 3.29 27.51
C SER A 245 46.77 2.63 28.86
N GLU A 246 48.04 2.28 29.04
CA GLU A 246 48.59 1.70 30.27
C GLU A 246 48.39 2.59 31.50
N PRO A 247 48.29 2.02 32.71
CA PRO A 247 48.19 2.79 33.94
C PRO A 247 49.59 3.30 34.36
N VAL A 248 49.69 4.62 34.55
CA VAL A 248 50.88 5.28 35.10
C VAL A 248 51.09 4.82 36.55
N GLU A 249 52.21 4.16 36.77
CA GLU A 249 52.73 3.71 38.06
C GLU A 249 53.05 4.93 38.95
N ARG A 250 52.31 5.08 40.05
CA ARG A 250 52.54 6.09 41.07
C ARG A 250 53.66 5.59 42.00
N LYS A 251 54.90 6.03 41.79
CA LYS A 251 55.97 5.87 42.79
C LYS A 251 55.84 6.91 43.89
N SER A 252 55.79 6.43 45.13
CA SER A 252 55.90 7.17 46.38
C SER A 252 57.35 7.17 46.90
N SER A 253 57.71 8.19 47.69
CA SER A 253 58.94 8.41 48.50
C SER A 253 60.21 8.69 47.69
N THR A 254 61.03 9.70 48.02
CA THR A 254 61.33 10.44 49.26
C THR A 254 61.60 11.91 48.98
#